data_AF-A0A829W5C5-F1
#
_entry.id   AF-A0A829W5C5-F1
#
_cell.length_a   1.000
_cell.length_b   1.000
_cell.length_c   1.000
_cell.angle_alpha   90.00
_cell.angle_beta   90.00
_cell.angle_gamma   90.00
#
_symmetry.space_group_name_H-M   'P 1'
#
loop_
_entity.id
_entity.type
_entity.pdbx_description
1 polymer ?
#
loop_
_entity_poly.entity_id
_entity_poly.type
_entity_poly.pdbx_seq_one_letter_code
_entity_poly.pdbx_strand_id
1 'polypeptide(L)'
;MRYLLEVRKIKIELIKLKFDGSVSYKYKPFKYCCEAITKNRTIEFTEESSTYDFYDTYDDDNITLPHFASWLSETVKDWEDEWENEYYYPIKFCPHCGEPIEIVVIGEEDRTEEYLELKKQRDDLWKKCRRTDSKKKENELRKQVQELDGKIEWFYALSEY
;
A
#
# COMPACT_ATOMS: atom_id res chain seq x y z
N MET A 1 15.75 33.13 24.82
CA MET A 1 14.70 32.60 23.93
C MET A 1 15.16 31.23 23.44
N ARG A 2 14.61 30.14 24.01
CA ARG A 2 14.80 28.79 23.47
C ARG A 2 13.86 28.65 22.30
N TYR A 3 14.37 28.75 21.07
CA TYR A 3 13.65 28.24 19.91
C TYR A 3 13.55 26.73 20.11
N LEU A 4 12.40 26.25 20.55
CA LEU A 4 12.04 24.86 20.33
C LEU A 4 11.87 24.74 18.82
N LEU A 5 12.93 24.30 18.13
CA LEU A 5 12.77 23.73 16.79
C LEU A 5 11.80 22.57 17.00
N GLU A 6 10.53 22.76 16.63
CA GLU A 6 9.62 21.64 16.47
C GLU A 6 10.31 20.70 15.49
N VAL A 7 10.85 19.59 16.02
CA VAL A 7 11.49 18.55 15.23
C VAL A 7 10.44 18.06 14.26
N ARG A 8 10.61 18.35 12.97
CA ARG A 8 9.63 18.01 11.93
C ARG A 8 9.86 16.57 11.54
N LYS A 9 9.64 15.64 12.46
CA LYS A 9 9.77 14.20 12.20
C LYS A 9 8.54 13.68 11.45
N ILE A 10 8.77 12.74 10.53
CA ILE A 10 7.68 11.96 9.94
C ILE A 10 7.38 10.83 10.92
N LYS A 11 6.14 10.74 11.38
CA LYS A 11 5.64 9.61 12.17
C LYS A 11 4.48 8.97 11.42
N ILE A 12 4.66 7.72 11.03
CA ILE A 12 3.65 6.93 10.31
C ILE A 12 3.11 5.90 11.29
N GLU A 13 1.80 5.96 11.52
CA GLU A 13 1.10 5.01 12.36
C GLU A 13 0.36 4.01 11.48
N LEU A 14 0.76 2.75 11.58
CA LEU A 14 0.23 1.66 10.78
C LEU A 14 -0.80 0.84 11.56
N ILE A 15 -1.85 0.41 10.88
CA ILE A 15 -2.84 -0.56 11.35
C ILE A 15 -2.64 -1.82 10.51
N LYS A 16 -2.30 -2.93 11.15
CA LYS A 16 -2.17 -4.23 10.51
C LYS A 16 -3.56 -4.82 10.27
N LEU A 17 -3.88 -5.15 9.03
CA LEU A 17 -5.15 -5.73 8.64
C LEU A 17 -4.95 -7.21 8.33
N LYS A 18 -5.73 -8.09 8.95
CA LYS A 18 -5.75 -9.54 8.66
C LYS A 18 -7.09 -9.91 8.03
N PHE A 19 -7.06 -10.65 6.92
CA PHE A 19 -8.27 -11.10 6.23
C PHE A 19 -7.99 -12.32 5.33
N ASP A 20 -8.80 -13.39 5.45
CA ASP A 20 -8.71 -14.60 4.58
C ASP A 20 -7.27 -15.18 4.48
N GLY A 21 -6.52 -15.16 5.60
CA GLY A 21 -5.12 -15.59 5.65
C GLY A 21 -4.10 -14.64 5.02
N SER A 22 -4.55 -13.50 4.49
CA SER A 22 -3.72 -12.42 3.97
C SER A 22 -3.49 -11.35 5.04
N VAL A 23 -2.42 -10.57 4.86
CA VAL A 23 -2.08 -9.42 5.71
C VAL A 23 -1.81 -8.23 4.81
N SER A 24 -2.28 -7.05 5.20
CA SER A 24 -1.91 -5.77 4.59
C SER A 24 -1.79 -4.69 5.66
N TYR A 25 -1.26 -3.53 5.28
CA TYR A 25 -1.14 -2.40 6.19
C TYR A 25 -1.93 -1.19 5.70
N LYS A 26 -2.51 -0.50 6.67
CA LYS A 26 -3.13 0.81 6.48
C LYS A 26 -2.39 1.85 7.28
N TYR A 27 -2.36 3.07 6.80
CA TYR A 27 -1.69 4.15 7.52
C TYR A 27 -2.69 5.23 7.92
N LYS A 28 -2.52 5.79 9.11
CA LYS A 28 -3.24 7.01 9.48
C LYS A 28 -2.67 8.22 8.74
N PRO A 29 -3.46 9.28 8.53
CA PRO A 29 -2.96 10.53 7.98
C PRO A 29 -1.75 11.03 8.76
N PHE A 30 -0.64 11.26 8.08
CA PHE A 30 0.60 11.78 8.68
C PHE A 30 1.06 13.06 7.98
N LYS A 31 1.95 13.80 8.64
CA LYS A 31 2.53 15.03 8.10
C LYS A 31 3.94 14.75 7.60
N TYR A 32 4.22 15.25 6.40
CA TYR A 32 5.57 15.25 5.84
C TYR A 32 6.46 16.27 6.55
N CYS A 33 7.75 15.96 6.66
CA CYS A 33 8.75 16.85 7.25
C CYS A 33 9.02 18.11 6.40
N CYS A 34 8.86 18.02 5.08
CA CYS A 34 9.04 19.11 4.14
C CYS A 34 8.20 18.91 2.86
N GLU A 35 8.01 19.96 2.06
CA GLU A 35 7.36 19.83 0.75
C GLU A 35 8.26 19.18 -0.31
N ALA A 36 9.58 19.15 -0.09
CA ALA A 36 10.52 18.62 -1.07
C ALA A 36 10.39 17.10 -1.22
N ILE A 37 10.11 16.37 -0.12
CA ILE A 37 9.88 14.92 -0.18
C ILE A 37 8.60 14.57 -0.94
N THR A 38 7.52 15.36 -0.80
CA THR A 38 6.25 15.10 -1.49
C THR A 38 6.32 15.38 -2.99
N LYS A 39 7.23 16.28 -3.40
CA LYS A 39 7.47 16.63 -4.80
C LYS A 39 8.54 15.78 -5.45
N ASN A 40 9.26 14.96 -4.67
CA ASN A 40 10.31 14.11 -5.22
C ASN A 40 9.70 12.88 -5.87
N ARG A 41 9.78 12.83 -7.21
CA ARG A 41 9.23 11.73 -8.00
C ARG A 41 9.94 10.41 -7.77
N THR A 42 11.17 10.42 -7.29
CA THR A 42 11.95 9.19 -7.04
C THR A 42 11.74 8.66 -5.64
N ILE A 43 10.91 9.28 -4.80
CA ILE A 43 10.62 8.82 -3.44
C ILE A 43 9.15 8.45 -3.37
N GLU A 44 8.88 7.24 -2.94
CA GLU A 44 7.53 6.70 -2.81
C GLU A 44 7.33 6.07 -1.43
N PHE A 45 6.08 6.07 -0.96
CA PHE A 45 5.67 5.30 0.21
C PHE A 45 5.05 3.98 -0.27
N THR A 46 5.73 2.86 -0.03
CA THR A 46 5.43 1.56 -0.66
C THR A 46 5.70 0.40 0.31
N GLU A 47 5.26 -0.80 -0.06
CA GLU A 47 5.60 -2.07 0.60
C GLU A 47 6.73 -2.83 -0.16
N GLU A 48 7.16 -2.32 -1.31
CA GLU A 48 8.21 -2.92 -2.14
C GLU A 48 9.62 -2.61 -1.61
N SER A 49 10.50 -3.61 -1.62
CA SER A 49 11.92 -3.46 -1.27
C SER A 49 12.79 -4.37 -2.12
N SER A 50 13.81 -3.81 -2.77
CA SER A 50 14.76 -4.56 -3.59
C SER A 50 15.99 -5.04 -2.81
N THR A 51 16.05 -4.74 -1.51
CA THR A 51 17.16 -5.15 -0.64
C THR A 51 16.64 -6.08 0.45
N TYR A 52 17.05 -7.35 0.41
CA TYR A 52 16.78 -8.33 1.46
C TYR A 52 17.44 -7.99 2.81
N ASP A 53 18.39 -7.04 2.83
CA ASP A 53 19.23 -6.73 4.00
C ASP A 53 18.65 -5.63 4.93
N PHE A 54 17.47 -5.10 4.64
CA PHE A 54 16.83 -4.11 5.51
C PHE A 54 15.95 -4.80 6.58
N TYR A 55 16.58 -5.32 7.63
CA TYR A 55 15.89 -5.94 8.77
C TYR A 55 14.83 -5.03 9.43
N ASP A 56 14.95 -3.71 9.29
CA ASP A 56 14.03 -2.74 9.88
C ASP A 56 12.76 -2.50 9.04
N THR A 57 12.66 -3.08 7.85
CA THR A 57 11.44 -3.02 7.02
C THR A 57 10.57 -4.25 7.15
N TYR A 58 10.78 -5.08 8.18
CA TYR A 58 9.95 -6.26 8.44
C TYR A 58 9.31 -6.16 9.81
N ASP A 59 8.10 -6.70 9.94
CA ASP A 59 7.46 -6.93 11.24
C ASP A 59 7.97 -8.22 11.90
N ASP A 60 7.49 -8.50 13.11
CA ASP A 60 7.86 -9.71 13.87
C ASP A 60 7.48 -11.02 13.14
N ASP A 61 6.55 -10.97 12.18
CA ASP A 61 6.11 -12.09 11.36
C ASP A 61 6.90 -12.21 10.04
N ASN A 62 7.98 -11.43 9.86
CA ASN A 62 8.77 -11.29 8.62
C ASN A 62 7.96 -10.78 7.41
N ILE A 63 6.92 -9.99 7.66
CA ILE A 63 6.13 -9.32 6.63
C ILE A 63 6.70 -7.92 6.41
N THR A 64 6.91 -7.53 5.15
CA THR A 64 7.43 -6.20 4.83
C THR A 64 6.48 -5.10 5.32
N LEU A 65 7.01 -4.19 6.13
CA LEU A 65 6.33 -2.98 6.57
C LEU A 65 6.35 -1.93 5.47
N PRO A 66 5.24 -1.18 5.28
CA PRO A 66 5.24 0.02 4.46
C PRO A 66 6.32 1.01 4.89
N HIS A 67 7.10 1.48 3.94
CA HIS A 67 8.21 2.39 4.18
C HIS A 67 8.38 3.37 3.03
N PHE A 68 9.09 4.46 3.29
CA PHE A 68 9.54 5.32 2.19
C PHE A 68 10.73 4.66 1.51
N ALA A 69 10.71 4.58 0.18
CA ALA A 69 11.80 4.07 -0.63
C ALA A 69 12.18 5.07 -1.72
N SER A 70 13.47 5.15 -2.03
CA SER A 70 13.92 5.76 -3.28
C SER A 70 13.79 4.71 -4.38
N TRP A 71 12.99 4.98 -5.40
CA TRP A 71 12.81 4.08 -6.53
C TRP A 71 13.61 4.53 -7.76
N LEU A 72 14.09 3.56 -8.52
CA LEU A 72 14.81 3.73 -9.77
C LEU A 72 14.34 2.65 -10.75
N SER A 73 13.98 3.03 -11.97
CA SER A 73 13.77 2.08 -13.06
C SER A 73 14.98 2.08 -13.98
N GLU A 74 15.47 0.88 -14.30
CA GLU A 74 16.55 0.66 -15.25
C GLU A 74 16.11 -0.34 -16.32
N THR A 75 16.44 -0.05 -17.59
CA THR A 75 16.26 -1.04 -18.66
C THR A 75 17.43 -2.02 -18.61
N VAL A 76 17.13 -3.27 -18.28
CA VAL A 76 18.07 -4.38 -18.31
C VAL A 76 18.02 -5.01 -19.69
N LYS A 77 19.20 -5.30 -20.25
CA LYS A 77 19.34 -6.05 -21.50
C LYS A 77 20.12 -7.32 -21.23
N ASP A 78 19.55 -8.45 -21.59
CA ASP A 78 20.26 -9.72 -21.61
C ASP A 78 19.97 -10.42 -22.94
N TRP A 79 21.03 -10.68 -23.71
CA TRP A 79 20.96 -11.17 -25.08
C TRP A 79 20.10 -10.30 -26.01
N GLU A 80 18.92 -10.79 -26.41
CA GLU A 80 17.97 -10.13 -27.31
C GLU A 80 16.76 -9.57 -26.56
N ASP A 81 16.65 -9.83 -25.25
CA ASP A 81 15.52 -9.41 -24.43
C ASP A 81 15.87 -8.12 -23.68
N GLU A 82 14.90 -7.19 -23.66
CA GLU A 82 14.98 -5.93 -22.92
C GLU A 82 13.74 -5.82 -22.03
N TRP A 83 13.93 -5.56 -20.75
CA TRP A 83 12.84 -5.32 -19.81
C TRP A 83 13.19 -4.20 -18.83
N GLU A 84 12.16 -3.55 -18.30
CA GLU A 84 12.33 -2.56 -17.24
C GLU A 84 12.35 -3.27 -15.89
N ASN A 85 13.34 -2.96 -15.08
CA ASN A 85 13.45 -3.44 -13.72
C ASN A 85 13.36 -2.26 -12.75
N GLU A 86 12.53 -2.40 -11.73
CA GLU A 86 12.30 -1.38 -10.72
C GLU A 86 13.01 -1.76 -9.43
N TYR A 87 13.81 -0.82 -8.92
CA TYR A 87 14.57 -0.99 -7.69
C TYR A 87 14.04 -0.03 -6.63
N TYR A 88 13.66 -0.56 -5.47
CA TYR A 88 13.15 0.19 -4.31
C TYR A 88 14.16 0.09 -3.17
N TYR A 89 14.75 1.23 -2.79
CA TYR A 89 15.72 1.33 -1.71
C TYR A 89 15.13 2.03 -0.49
N PRO A 90 14.88 1.32 0.62
CA PRO A 90 14.28 1.92 1.82
C PRO A 90 15.09 3.09 2.39
N ILE A 91 14.40 4.16 2.80
CA ILE A 91 15.01 5.34 3.44
C ILE A 91 14.50 5.53 4.86
N LYS A 92 15.43 5.76 5.81
CA LYS A 92 15.13 6.01 7.23
C LYS A 92 15.10 7.50 7.61
N PHE A 93 15.69 8.34 6.77
CA PHE A 93 15.79 9.77 6.95
C PHE A 93 15.37 10.47 5.68
N CYS A 94 14.75 11.64 5.82
CA CYS A 94 14.42 12.46 4.67
C CYS A 94 15.71 12.94 3.98
N PRO A 95 15.90 12.68 2.67
CA PRO A 95 17.11 13.12 1.96
C PRO A 95 17.18 14.65 1.77
N HIS A 96 16.08 15.38 2.02
CA HIS A 96 16.01 16.84 1.83
C HIS A 96 16.28 17.64 3.11
N CYS A 97 15.75 17.19 4.26
CA CYS A 97 15.89 17.91 5.53
C CYS A 97 16.59 17.10 6.64
N GLY A 98 16.90 15.82 6.41
CA GLY A 98 17.59 14.96 7.38
C GLY A 98 16.73 14.49 8.55
N GLU A 99 15.45 14.86 8.61
CA GLU A 99 14.53 14.45 9.67
C GLU A 99 14.26 12.93 9.60
N PRO A 100 14.21 12.23 10.75
CA PRO A 100 13.96 10.79 10.79
C PRO A 100 12.52 10.46 10.39
N ILE A 101 12.37 9.26 9.82
CA ILE A 101 11.10 8.63 9.49
C ILE A 101 10.87 7.53 10.51
N GLU A 102 9.87 7.71 11.37
CA GLU A 102 9.45 6.72 12.36
C GLU A 102 8.20 5.99 11.85
N ILE A 103 8.25 4.66 11.82
CA ILE A 103 7.13 3.80 11.47
C ILE A 103 6.76 3.00 12.71
N VAL A 104 5.48 3.00 13.09
CA VAL A 104 4.98 2.29 14.28
C VAL A 104 3.68 1.59 13.94
N VAL A 105 3.60 0.29 14.20
CA VAL A 105 2.33 -0.45 14.16
C VAL A 105 1.58 -0.20 15.46
N ILE A 106 0.42 0.46 15.37
CA ILE A 106 -0.37 0.89 16.54
C ILE A 106 -1.49 -0.07 16.92
N GLY A 107 -1.82 -1.01 16.03
CA GLY A 107 -2.90 -1.96 16.26
C GLY A 107 -3.02 -2.98 15.13
N GLU A 108 -3.83 -4.00 15.41
CA GLU A 108 -4.17 -5.07 14.48
C GLU A 108 -5.68 -5.25 14.46
N GLU A 109 -6.25 -5.42 13.27
CA GLU A 109 -7.67 -5.68 13.04
C GLU A 109 -7.84 -6.94 12.19
N ASP A 110 -8.68 -7.86 12.67
CA ASP A 110 -9.17 -8.98 11.86
C ASP A 110 -10.47 -8.57 11.18
N ARG A 111 -10.46 -8.53 9.85
CA ARG A 111 -11.61 -8.22 9.01
C ARG A 111 -11.94 -9.35 8.03
N THR A 112 -11.60 -10.58 8.41
CA THR A 112 -11.88 -11.78 7.61
C THR A 112 -13.37 -11.92 7.29
N GLU A 113 -14.25 -11.68 8.28
CA GLU A 113 -15.71 -11.80 8.07
C GLU A 113 -16.22 -10.80 7.02
N GLU A 114 -15.84 -9.52 7.15
CA GLU A 114 -16.21 -8.46 6.20
C GLU A 114 -15.74 -8.80 4.78
N TYR A 115 -14.49 -9.24 4.64
CA TYR A 115 -13.92 -9.63 3.35
C TYR A 115 -14.68 -10.81 2.71
N LEU A 116 -14.98 -11.86 3.49
CA LEU A 116 -15.69 -13.04 3.00
C LEU A 116 -17.13 -12.71 2.57
N GLU A 117 -17.80 -11.80 3.27
CA GLU A 117 -19.11 -11.30 2.86
C GLU A 117 -19.07 -10.58 1.52
N LEU A 118 -18.10 -9.66 1.33
CA LEU A 118 -17.91 -8.95 0.07
C LEU A 118 -17.63 -9.93 -1.09
N LYS A 119 -16.77 -10.91 -0.88
CA LYS A 119 -16.43 -11.96 -1.85
C LYS A 119 -17.67 -12.77 -2.24
N LYS A 120 -18.50 -13.16 -1.26
CA LYS A 120 -19.76 -13.87 -1.52
C LYS A 120 -20.75 -13.04 -2.31
N GLN A 121 -20.91 -11.75 -1.97
CA GLN A 121 -21.78 -10.83 -2.71
C GLN A 121 -21.33 -10.69 -4.17
N ARG A 122 -20.01 -10.53 -4.38
CA ARG A 122 -19.40 -10.44 -5.71
C ARG A 122 -19.69 -11.69 -6.55
N ASP A 123 -19.50 -12.87 -5.98
CA ASP A 123 -19.77 -14.14 -6.65
C ASP A 123 -21.23 -14.32 -7.03
N ASP A 124 -22.16 -13.94 -6.14
CA ASP A 124 -23.59 -14.02 -6.41
C ASP A 124 -24.03 -13.03 -7.50
N LEU A 125 -23.42 -11.84 -7.57
CA LEU A 125 -23.64 -10.92 -8.69
C LEU A 125 -23.11 -11.49 -10.01
N TRP A 126 -21.91 -12.09 -10.01
CA TRP A 126 -21.36 -12.74 -11.20
C TRP A 126 -22.25 -13.90 -11.69
N LYS A 127 -22.81 -14.71 -10.77
CA LYS A 127 -23.79 -15.75 -11.13
C LYS A 127 -25.03 -15.15 -11.80
N LYS A 128 -25.52 -13.99 -11.32
CA LYS A 128 -26.65 -13.28 -11.94
C LYS A 128 -26.28 -12.72 -13.32
N CYS A 129 -25.09 -12.13 -13.47
CA CYS A 129 -24.58 -11.65 -14.77
C CYS A 129 -24.58 -12.77 -15.82
N ARG A 130 -24.09 -13.95 -15.48
CA ARG A 130 -24.00 -15.09 -16.41
C ARG A 130 -25.35 -15.68 -16.82
N ARG A 131 -26.42 -15.41 -16.05
CA ARG A 131 -27.77 -15.94 -16.29
C ARG A 131 -28.69 -14.97 -17.01
N THR A 132 -28.36 -13.68 -17.06
CA THR A 132 -29.19 -12.68 -17.73
C THR A 132 -28.89 -12.65 -19.22
N ASP A 133 -29.93 -12.58 -20.04
CA ASP A 133 -29.88 -12.39 -21.50
C ASP A 133 -29.99 -10.90 -21.88
N SER A 134 -30.45 -10.06 -20.95
CA SER A 134 -30.56 -8.61 -21.13
C SER A 134 -29.23 -7.89 -20.92
N LYS A 135 -28.71 -7.27 -21.98
CA LYS A 135 -27.49 -6.44 -21.95
C LYS A 135 -27.59 -5.26 -20.97
N LYS A 136 -28.77 -4.64 -20.84
CA LYS A 136 -28.98 -3.51 -19.92
C LYS A 136 -28.79 -3.96 -18.47
N LYS A 137 -29.44 -5.07 -18.10
CA LYS A 137 -29.37 -5.64 -16.76
C LYS A 137 -27.97 -6.18 -16.44
N GLU A 138 -27.32 -6.78 -17.42
CA GLU A 138 -25.92 -7.19 -17.28
C GLU A 138 -25.00 -6.01 -16.98
N ASN A 139 -25.14 -4.89 -17.70
CA ASN A 139 -24.36 -3.69 -17.46
C ASN A 139 -24.59 -3.11 -16.06
N GLU A 140 -25.82 -3.12 -15.55
CA GLU A 140 -26.13 -2.68 -14.18
C GLU A 140 -25.46 -3.58 -13.13
N LEU A 141 -25.52 -4.90 -13.30
CA LEU A 141 -24.87 -5.85 -12.40
C LEU A 141 -23.33 -5.74 -12.45
N ARG A 142 -22.74 -5.52 -13.63
CA ARG A 142 -21.29 -5.31 -13.79
C ARG A 142 -20.81 -4.06 -13.05
N LYS A 143 -21.60 -2.98 -13.02
CA LYS A 143 -21.27 -1.79 -12.22
C LYS A 143 -21.23 -2.11 -10.73
N GLN A 144 -22.19 -2.87 -10.21
CA GLN A 144 -22.20 -3.32 -8.81
C GLN A 144 -21.00 -4.21 -8.49
N VAL A 145 -20.61 -5.10 -9.42
CA VAL A 145 -19.38 -5.89 -9.27
C VAL A 145 -18.15 -4.97 -9.19
N GLN A 146 -18.06 -3.96 -10.05
CA GLN A 146 -16.94 -3.01 -10.03
C GLN A 146 -16.85 -2.24 -8.70
N GLU A 147 -18.00 -1.85 -8.13
CA GLU A 147 -18.05 -1.23 -6.79
C GLU A 147 -17.56 -2.19 -5.70
N LEU A 148 -17.92 -3.47 -5.77
CA LEU A 148 -17.41 -4.48 -4.83
C LEU A 148 -15.91 -4.77 -5.05
N ASP A 149 -15.45 -4.80 -6.30
CA ASP A 149 -14.04 -4.99 -6.62
C ASP A 149 -13.19 -3.87 -6.02
N GLY A 150 -13.64 -2.60 -6.07
CA GLY A 150 -12.96 -1.49 -5.42
C GLY A 150 -12.93 -1.60 -3.88
N LYS A 151 -14.01 -2.13 -3.26
CA LYS A 151 -14.01 -2.40 -1.82
C LYS A 151 -13.07 -3.53 -1.44
N ILE A 152 -12.99 -4.58 -2.26
CA ILE A 152 -12.08 -5.71 -2.04
C ILE A 152 -10.64 -5.26 -2.27
N GLU A 153 -10.37 -4.46 -3.29
CA GLU A 153 -9.06 -3.87 -3.57
C GLU A 153 -8.57 -3.01 -2.40
N TRP A 154 -9.47 -2.29 -1.73
CA TRP A 154 -9.13 -1.59 -0.49
C TRP A 154 -8.55 -2.53 0.58
N PHE A 155 -8.92 -3.81 0.68
CA PHE A 155 -8.26 -4.68 1.67
C PHE A 155 -6.77 -4.92 1.35
N TYR A 156 -6.40 -4.96 0.07
CA TYR A 156 -5.03 -5.27 -0.36
C TYR A 156 -4.15 -4.03 -0.52
N ALA A 157 -4.72 -2.90 -0.96
CA ALA A 157 -3.93 -1.71 -1.29
C ALA A 157 -3.28 -1.09 -0.04
N LEU A 158 -2.07 -0.55 -0.17
CA LEU A 158 -1.54 0.37 0.84
C LEU A 158 -2.31 1.71 0.75
N SER A 159 -3.17 2.00 1.72
CA SER A 159 -4.00 3.21 1.70
C SER A 159 -4.15 3.85 3.08
N GLU A 160 -4.59 5.10 3.05
CA GLU A 160 -5.06 5.79 4.25
C GLU A 160 -6.25 5.02 4.86
N TYR A 161 -6.29 4.95 6.20
CA TYR A 161 -7.33 4.31 7.01
C TYR A 161 -8.45 5.29 7.36
#